data_AF-A0AAW6RNZ2-F1
#
_entry.id   AF-A0AAW6RNZ2-F1
#
_cell.length_a   1.000
_cell.length_b   1.000
_cell.length_c   1.000
_cell.angle_alpha   90.00
_cell.angle_beta   90.00
_cell.angle_gamma   90.00
#
_symmetry.space_group_name_H-M   'P 1'
#
loop_
_entity.id
_entity.type
_entity.pdbx_description
1 polymer ?
#
loop_
_entity_poly.entity_id
_entity_poly.type
_entity_poly.pdbx_seq_one_letter_code
_entity_poly.pdbx_strand_id
1 'polypeptide(L)'
;MKHLSTAAAERLTLGLTLGLVALAALAPATHLPAHYHHFADQRALGGLPFAMDVLTNLPFALAGAWGLAWLRRATGLAQPQRMLAALFFAGLALTALCSGIYHLHPENAGLALDRAGMAVAFAGVVGLAAADRVSGRAGLALAALLLALGPLAAVWDWRTGNMTPWAVLQAGGALLLALLALRRPHSPFSPFSPDAKAHAGALGFSTLGVLGIYALAKALEMGDHAVFHALHGVISGHSLKHVAAAAAAWPVLAALKRLHGRSLTH
;
A
#
# COMPACT_ATOMS: atom_id res chain seq x y z
N MET A 1 -2.79 23.33 -16.68
CA MET A 1 -3.44 23.33 -15.34
C MET A 1 -2.67 24.27 -14.43
N LYS A 2 -3.31 25.27 -13.83
CA LYS A 2 -2.65 26.20 -12.88
C LYS A 2 -2.06 25.40 -11.71
N HIS A 3 -0.80 25.63 -11.35
CA HIS A 3 -0.18 25.01 -10.19
C HIS A 3 -0.88 25.50 -8.91
N LEU A 4 -1.47 24.59 -8.14
CA LEU A 4 -2.02 24.90 -6.81
C LEU A 4 -0.89 25.28 -5.86
N SER A 5 -1.10 26.31 -5.02
CA SER A 5 -0.22 26.60 -3.90
C SER A 5 -0.22 25.45 -2.89
N THR A 6 0.85 25.32 -2.08
CA THR A 6 0.96 24.27 -1.05
C THR A 6 -0.25 24.29 -0.11
N ALA A 7 -0.65 25.47 0.38
CA ALA A 7 -1.80 25.60 1.27
C ALA A 7 -3.13 25.19 0.59
N ALA A 8 -3.31 25.50 -0.70
CA ALA A 8 -4.48 25.06 -1.44
C ALA A 8 -4.49 23.53 -1.63
N ALA A 9 -3.33 22.93 -1.92
CA ALA A 9 -3.20 21.49 -2.05
C ALA A 9 -3.40 20.75 -0.72
N GLU A 10 -2.93 21.28 0.39
CA GLU A 10 -3.18 20.75 1.73
C GLU A 10 -4.68 20.78 2.05
N ARG A 11 -5.37 21.91 1.81
CA ARG A 11 -6.82 22.02 2.02
C ARG A 11 -7.60 21.04 1.15
N LEU A 12 -7.22 20.88 -0.12
CA LEU A 12 -7.85 19.92 -1.02
C LEU A 12 -7.65 18.48 -0.51
N THR A 13 -6.42 18.12 -0.12
CA THR A 13 -6.10 16.79 0.42
C THR A 13 -6.90 16.51 1.68
N LEU A 14 -6.98 17.47 2.60
CA LEU A 14 -7.80 17.37 3.80
C LEU A 14 -9.29 17.21 3.47
N GLY A 15 -9.83 18.04 2.58
CA GLY A 15 -11.24 17.96 2.18
C GLY A 15 -11.60 16.61 1.55
N LEU A 16 -10.76 16.09 0.66
CA LEU A 16 -10.93 14.75 0.08
C LEU A 16 -10.87 13.66 1.16
N THR A 17 -9.93 13.78 2.10
CA THR A 17 -9.78 12.82 3.21
C THR A 17 -10.99 12.84 4.12
N LEU A 18 -11.49 14.01 4.51
CA LEU A 18 -12.71 14.15 5.31
C LEU A 18 -13.94 13.62 4.58
N GLY A 19 -14.04 13.84 3.27
CA GLY A 19 -15.08 13.26 2.43
C GLY A 19 -15.06 11.72 2.44
N LEU A 20 -13.87 11.12 2.35
CA LEU A 20 -13.70 9.67 2.46
C LEU A 20 -14.05 9.13 3.86
N VAL A 21 -13.69 9.85 4.92
CA VAL A 21 -14.06 9.49 6.30
C VAL A 21 -15.58 9.57 6.49
N ALA A 22 -16.22 10.62 5.98
CA ALA A 22 -17.67 10.75 6.00
C ALA A 22 -18.34 9.63 5.20
N LEU A 23 -17.80 9.29 4.02
CA LEU A 23 -18.29 8.17 3.22
C LEU A 23 -18.16 6.83 3.98
N ALA A 24 -17.03 6.58 4.62
CA ALA A 24 -16.84 5.37 5.44
C ALA A 24 -17.84 5.26 6.60
N ALA A 25 -18.25 6.39 7.19
CA ALA A 25 -19.18 6.44 8.30
C ALA A 25 -20.66 6.39 7.88
N LEU A 26 -21.00 6.95 6.71
CA LEU A 26 -22.39 7.19 6.30
C LEU A 26 -22.87 6.29 5.16
N ALA A 27 -21.96 5.66 4.40
CA ALA A 27 -22.36 4.77 3.32
C ALA A 27 -23.08 3.52 3.88
N PRO A 28 -24.01 2.93 3.11
CA PRO A 28 -24.69 1.71 3.52
C PRO A 28 -23.71 0.60 3.90
N ALA A 29 -24.08 -0.20 4.90
CA ALA A 29 -23.29 -1.36 5.30
C ALA A 29 -23.18 -2.36 4.14
N THR A 30 -21.97 -2.82 3.90
CA THR A 30 -21.66 -3.89 2.96
C THR A 30 -21.07 -5.03 3.74
N HIS A 31 -21.40 -6.26 3.33
CA HIS A 31 -20.96 -7.46 4.01
C HIS A 31 -19.88 -8.17 3.19
N LEU A 32 -18.97 -8.83 3.90
CA LEU A 32 -18.03 -9.75 3.28
C LEU A 32 -18.80 -10.83 2.51
N PRO A 33 -18.40 -11.19 1.27
CA PRO A 33 -19.00 -12.32 0.56
C PRO A 33 -18.96 -13.60 1.41
N ALA A 34 -20.03 -14.40 1.38
CA ALA A 34 -20.14 -15.61 2.19
C ALA A 34 -18.99 -16.63 1.97
N HIS A 35 -18.40 -16.61 0.77
CA HIS A 35 -17.31 -17.50 0.37
C HIS A 35 -15.93 -16.81 0.35
N TYR A 36 -15.76 -15.69 1.08
CA TYR A 36 -14.52 -14.91 1.05
C TYR A 36 -13.28 -15.72 1.47
N HIS A 37 -13.45 -16.70 2.37
CA HIS A 37 -12.37 -17.58 2.83
C HIS A 37 -12.20 -18.86 1.98
N HIS A 38 -13.02 -19.06 0.95
CA HIS A 38 -12.97 -20.26 0.10
C HIS A 38 -11.94 -20.08 -1.02
N PHE A 39 -10.65 -20.10 -0.64
CA PHE A 39 -9.54 -20.04 -1.59
C PHE A 39 -9.52 -21.23 -2.54
N ALA A 40 -9.06 -21.00 -3.77
CA ALA A 40 -8.97 -22.01 -4.80
C ALA A 40 -7.93 -23.10 -4.46
N ASP A 41 -6.78 -22.69 -3.92
CA ASP A 41 -5.73 -23.61 -3.51
C ASP A 41 -5.78 -23.89 -2.01
N GLN A 42 -6.39 -25.02 -1.65
CA GLN A 42 -6.51 -25.48 -0.26
C GLN A 42 -5.46 -26.55 0.08
N ARG A 43 -4.50 -26.80 -0.81
CA ARG A 43 -3.52 -27.88 -0.63
C ARG A 43 -2.56 -27.56 0.51
N ALA A 44 -2.15 -28.61 1.20
CA ALA A 44 -1.13 -28.54 2.24
C ALA A 44 0.24 -28.99 1.70
N LEU A 45 1.31 -28.45 2.29
CA LEU A 45 2.69 -28.86 2.01
C LEU A 45 3.42 -29.11 3.33
N GLY A 46 3.85 -30.34 3.59
CA GLY A 46 4.58 -30.68 4.81
C GLY A 46 3.84 -30.36 6.11
N GLY A 47 2.50 -30.42 6.11
CA GLY A 47 1.66 -30.05 7.26
C GLY A 47 1.25 -28.58 7.32
N LEU A 48 1.77 -27.73 6.42
CA LEU A 48 1.34 -26.33 6.29
C LEU A 48 0.00 -26.26 5.52
N PRO A 49 -1.12 -25.85 6.13
CA PRO A 49 -2.39 -25.67 5.42
C PRO A 49 -2.32 -24.44 4.49
N PHE A 50 -3.13 -24.43 3.42
CA PHE A 50 -3.16 -23.36 2.41
C PHE A 50 -1.75 -22.92 1.98
N ALA A 51 -0.88 -23.91 1.73
CA ALA A 51 0.57 -23.70 1.74
C ALA A 51 1.04 -22.59 0.79
N MET A 52 0.47 -22.53 -0.41
CA MET A 52 0.86 -21.51 -1.38
C MET A 52 0.43 -20.11 -0.95
N ASP A 53 -0.75 -19.93 -0.33
CA ASP A 53 -1.17 -18.64 0.19
C ASP A 53 -0.33 -18.19 1.38
N VAL A 54 0.14 -19.11 2.22
CA VAL A 54 1.09 -18.81 3.31
C VAL A 54 2.48 -18.47 2.76
N LEU A 55 3.04 -19.30 1.88
CA LEU A 55 4.43 -19.14 1.40
C LEU A 55 4.60 -17.94 0.48
N THR A 56 3.58 -17.59 -0.32
CA THR A 56 3.62 -16.42 -1.21
C THR A 56 3.56 -15.08 -0.49
N ASN A 57 3.47 -15.08 0.85
CA ASN A 57 3.72 -13.90 1.67
C ASN A 57 5.22 -13.58 1.87
N LEU A 58 6.14 -14.53 1.66
CA LEU A 58 7.59 -14.30 1.79
C LEU A 58 8.12 -13.14 0.92
N PRO A 59 7.68 -12.96 -0.34
CA PRO A 59 8.01 -11.77 -1.14
C PRO A 59 7.76 -10.43 -0.44
N PHE A 60 6.70 -10.30 0.37
CA PHE A 60 6.47 -9.07 1.15
C PHE A 60 7.56 -8.84 2.19
N ALA A 61 7.93 -9.89 2.95
CA ALA A 61 9.00 -9.82 3.95
C ALA A 61 10.35 -9.47 3.30
N LEU A 62 10.67 -10.11 2.17
CA LEU A 62 11.89 -9.84 1.40
C LEU A 62 11.92 -8.39 0.89
N ALA A 63 10.81 -7.92 0.30
CA ALA A 63 10.70 -6.55 -0.19
C ALA A 63 10.80 -5.51 0.94
N GLY A 64 10.17 -5.77 2.08
CA GLY A 64 10.26 -4.95 3.29
C GLY A 64 11.69 -4.86 3.83
N ALA A 65 12.34 -6.01 4.05
CA ALA A 65 13.71 -6.06 4.55
C ALA A 65 14.70 -5.39 3.59
N TRP A 66 14.57 -5.65 2.29
CA TRP A 66 15.44 -5.05 1.28
C TRP A 66 15.23 -3.53 1.17
N GLY A 67 13.98 -3.06 1.23
CA GLY A 67 13.65 -1.64 1.24
C GLY A 67 14.24 -0.90 2.45
N LEU A 68 14.11 -1.47 3.65
CA LEU A 68 14.72 -0.92 4.86
C LEU A 68 16.26 -0.88 4.75
N ALA A 69 16.89 -1.93 4.21
CA ALA A 69 18.34 -1.97 3.99
C ALA A 69 18.82 -0.87 3.03
N TRP A 70 18.11 -0.64 1.92
CA TRP A 70 18.41 0.47 1.00
C TRP A 70 18.17 1.84 1.64
N LEU A 71 17.07 1.99 2.38
CA LEU A 71 16.73 3.25 3.02
C LEU A 71 17.78 3.69 4.04
N ARG A 72 18.40 2.75 4.76
CA ARG A 72 19.53 3.04 5.68
C ARG A 72 20.74 3.67 4.97
N ARG A 73 20.95 3.35 3.69
CA ARG A 73 22.05 3.87 2.87
C ARG A 73 21.65 5.12 2.07
N ALA A 74 20.37 5.49 2.07
CA ALA A 74 19.88 6.60 1.30
C ALA A 74 20.21 7.93 2.00
N THR A 75 20.91 8.82 1.31
CA THR A 75 21.21 10.19 1.71
C THR A 75 20.32 11.17 0.97
N GLY A 76 20.19 12.41 1.45
CA GLY A 76 19.44 13.45 0.76
C GLY A 76 17.92 13.36 0.78
N LEU A 77 17.32 12.32 1.39
CA LEU A 77 15.88 12.30 1.68
C LEU A 77 15.55 13.21 2.86
N ALA A 78 14.50 14.00 2.72
CA ALA A 78 13.93 14.74 3.84
C ALA A 78 13.31 13.78 4.87
N GLN A 79 13.31 14.20 6.14
CA GLN A 79 12.93 13.34 7.25
C GLN A 79 11.51 12.75 7.14
N PRO A 80 10.46 13.50 6.73
CA PRO A 80 9.14 12.92 6.53
C PRO A 80 9.12 11.78 5.51
N GLN A 81 9.77 11.95 4.36
CA GLN A 81 9.86 10.94 3.31
C GLN A 81 10.61 9.70 3.80
N ARG A 82 11.69 9.89 4.55
CA ARG A 82 12.42 8.77 5.18
C ARG A 82 11.51 7.98 6.13
N MET A 83 10.80 8.67 7.03
CA MET A 83 9.89 8.02 7.99
C MET A 83 8.76 7.26 7.28
N LEU A 84 8.16 7.85 6.25
CA LEU A 84 7.05 7.26 5.50
C LEU A 84 7.49 6.09 4.61
N ALA A 85 8.68 6.16 4.02
CA ALA A 85 9.28 5.03 3.32
C ALA A 85 9.61 3.88 4.29
N ALA A 86 10.13 4.19 5.48
CA ALA A 86 10.37 3.19 6.52
C ALA A 86 9.06 2.53 6.96
N LEU A 87 8.01 3.32 7.18
CA LEU A 87 6.67 2.83 7.53
C LEU A 87 6.12 1.90 6.46
N PHE A 88 6.26 2.26 5.17
CA PHE A 88 5.85 1.42 4.06
C PHE A 88 6.55 0.07 4.06
N PHE A 89 7.89 0.06 4.12
CA PHE A 89 8.66 -1.20 4.07
C PHE A 89 8.48 -2.06 5.32
N ALA A 90 8.40 -1.45 6.51
CA ALA A 90 8.05 -2.15 7.74
C ALA A 90 6.62 -2.72 7.66
N GLY A 91 5.69 -1.97 7.07
CA GLY A 91 4.33 -2.42 6.80
C GLY A 91 4.25 -3.62 5.86
N LEU A 92 5.13 -3.73 4.85
CA LEU A 92 5.22 -4.94 4.01
C LEU A 92 5.67 -6.15 4.83
N ALA A 93 6.69 -6.01 5.68
CA ALA A 93 7.13 -7.09 6.56
C ALA A 93 6.01 -7.51 7.55
N LEU A 94 5.28 -6.54 8.10
CA LEU A 94 4.13 -6.81 8.96
C LEU A 94 2.97 -7.48 8.19
N THR A 95 2.73 -7.08 6.95
CA THR A 95 1.74 -7.71 6.06
C THR A 95 2.09 -9.18 5.86
N ALA A 96 3.36 -9.51 5.60
CA ALA A 96 3.78 -10.90 5.45
C ALA A 96 3.46 -11.75 6.68
N LEU A 97 3.69 -11.19 7.88
CA LEU A 97 3.41 -11.86 9.15
C LEU A 97 1.89 -12.03 9.37
N CYS A 98 1.13 -10.93 9.31
CA CYS A 98 -0.30 -10.94 9.58
C CYS A 98 -1.10 -11.76 8.56
N SER A 99 -0.75 -11.62 7.27
CA SER A 99 -1.37 -12.38 6.18
C SER A 99 -0.99 -13.86 6.25
N GLY A 100 0.27 -14.18 6.57
CA GLY A 100 0.69 -15.56 6.81
C GLY A 100 -0.12 -16.22 7.93
N ILE A 101 -0.30 -15.53 9.06
CA ILE A 101 -1.13 -16.02 10.18
C ILE A 101 -2.58 -16.24 9.76
N TYR A 102 -3.18 -15.29 9.03
CA TYR A 102 -4.53 -15.43 8.50
C TYR A 102 -4.69 -16.67 7.62
N HIS A 103 -3.71 -16.94 6.75
CA HIS A 103 -3.78 -18.08 5.83
C HIS A 103 -3.56 -19.44 6.49
N LEU A 104 -2.96 -19.50 7.69
CA LEU A 104 -2.89 -20.75 8.45
C LEU A 104 -4.27 -21.24 8.90
N HIS A 105 -5.19 -20.30 9.19
CA HIS A 105 -6.56 -20.59 9.57
C HIS A 105 -7.51 -19.47 9.11
N PRO A 106 -7.98 -19.54 7.85
CA PRO A 106 -8.77 -18.45 7.26
C PRO A 106 -10.10 -18.21 7.98
N GLU A 107 -10.18 -17.10 8.71
CA GLU A 107 -11.39 -16.66 9.42
C GLU A 107 -11.44 -15.13 9.57
N ASN A 108 -12.59 -14.59 9.98
CA ASN A 108 -12.80 -13.14 10.11
C ASN A 108 -11.83 -12.46 11.09
N ALA A 109 -11.47 -13.11 12.18
CA ALA A 109 -10.51 -12.56 13.16
C ALA A 109 -9.10 -12.46 12.56
N GLY A 110 -8.64 -13.52 11.88
CA GLY A 110 -7.37 -13.51 11.14
C GLY A 110 -7.37 -12.48 10.01
N LEU A 111 -8.49 -12.32 9.30
CA LEU A 111 -8.64 -11.30 8.26
C LEU A 111 -8.52 -9.87 8.81
N ALA A 112 -9.08 -9.61 10.00
CA ALA A 112 -8.91 -8.32 10.66
C ALA A 112 -7.44 -8.05 11.01
N LEU A 113 -6.70 -9.08 11.45
CA LEU A 113 -5.26 -8.99 11.69
C LEU A 113 -4.48 -8.69 10.40
N ASP A 114 -4.76 -9.42 9.31
CA ASP A 114 -4.16 -9.20 7.99
C ASP A 114 -4.37 -7.76 7.50
N ARG A 115 -5.62 -7.28 7.58
CA ARG A 115 -6.00 -5.92 7.21
C ARG A 115 -5.31 -4.85 8.08
N ALA A 116 -5.20 -5.07 9.38
CA ALA A 116 -4.45 -4.17 10.26
C ALA A 116 -2.96 -4.11 9.87
N GLY A 117 -2.36 -5.25 9.50
CA GLY A 117 -0.98 -5.30 8.98
C GLY A 117 -0.81 -4.54 7.66
N MET A 118 -1.69 -4.80 6.69
CA MET A 118 -1.72 -4.09 5.40
C MET A 118 -1.90 -2.57 5.55
N ALA A 119 -2.71 -2.13 6.50
CA ALA A 119 -2.96 -0.72 6.74
C ALA A 119 -1.69 0.08 7.06
N VAL A 120 -0.68 -0.56 7.67
CA VAL A 120 0.63 0.08 7.93
C VAL A 120 1.36 0.36 6.61
N ALA A 121 1.35 -0.58 5.67
CA ALA A 121 1.92 -0.37 4.33
C ALA A 121 1.16 0.71 3.56
N PHE A 122 -0.18 0.71 3.63
CA PHE A 122 -1.02 1.72 3.00
C PHE A 122 -0.75 3.12 3.57
N ALA A 123 -0.67 3.25 4.90
CA ALA A 123 -0.31 4.49 5.57
C ALA A 123 1.05 5.03 5.08
N GLY A 124 2.04 4.15 4.98
CA GLY A 124 3.37 4.49 4.48
C GLY A 124 3.34 5.00 3.04
N VAL A 125 2.75 4.26 2.09
CA VAL A 125 2.81 4.61 0.66
C VAL A 125 1.93 5.80 0.29
N VAL A 126 0.73 5.91 0.88
CA VAL A 126 -0.18 7.04 0.66
C VAL A 126 0.39 8.30 1.31
N GLY A 127 0.90 8.19 2.55
CA GLY A 127 1.58 9.29 3.21
C GLY A 127 2.83 9.74 2.44
N LEU A 128 3.65 8.82 1.95
CA LEU A 128 4.84 9.12 1.15
C LEU A 128 4.47 9.84 -0.16
N ALA A 129 3.40 9.41 -0.84
CA ALA A 129 2.90 10.10 -2.03
C ALA A 129 2.48 11.55 -1.73
N ALA A 130 1.80 11.77 -0.61
CA ALA A 130 1.39 13.10 -0.17
C ALA A 130 2.59 13.95 0.28
N ALA A 131 3.60 13.37 0.93
CA ALA A 131 4.85 14.06 1.27
C ALA A 131 5.62 14.53 0.03
N ASP A 132 5.67 13.69 -1.02
CA ASP A 132 6.35 14.00 -2.27
C ASP A 132 5.64 15.06 -3.11
N ARG A 133 4.31 15.19 -2.99
CA ARG A 133 3.49 15.98 -3.91
C ARG A 133 2.78 17.16 -3.26
N VAL A 134 2.53 17.12 -1.96
CA VAL A 134 1.77 18.15 -1.22
C VAL A 134 2.68 18.86 -0.23
N SER A 135 3.02 18.19 0.88
CA SER A 135 3.93 18.68 1.92
C SER A 135 4.27 17.53 2.86
N GLY A 136 5.44 17.59 3.53
CA GLY A 136 5.80 16.60 4.55
C GLY A 136 4.76 16.51 5.68
N ARG A 137 4.15 17.64 6.07
CA ARG A 137 3.06 17.71 7.06
C ARG A 137 1.83 16.92 6.60
N ALA A 138 1.37 17.12 5.36
CA ALA A 138 0.23 16.41 4.82
C ALA A 138 0.49 14.89 4.76
N GLY A 139 1.71 14.49 4.35
CA GLY A 139 2.10 13.09 4.32
C GLY A 139 2.08 12.41 5.69
N LEU A 140 2.65 13.05 6.71
CA LEU A 140 2.65 12.53 8.08
C LEU A 140 1.24 12.48 8.69
N ALA A 141 0.43 13.53 8.48
CA ALA A 141 -0.95 13.57 8.97
C ALA A 141 -1.81 12.47 8.35
N LEU A 142 -1.68 12.25 7.04
CA LEU A 142 -2.43 11.21 6.33
C LEU A 142 -2.00 9.81 6.75
N ALA A 143 -0.70 9.57 6.94
CA ALA A 143 -0.20 8.31 7.48
C ALA A 143 -0.69 8.05 8.90
N ALA A 144 -0.65 9.04 9.79
CA ALA A 144 -1.14 8.91 11.17
C ALA A 144 -2.64 8.58 11.21
N LEU A 145 -3.43 9.24 10.35
CA LEU A 145 -4.86 8.95 10.22
C LEU A 145 -5.10 7.52 9.75
N LEU A 146 -4.39 7.06 8.72
CA LEU A 146 -4.53 5.69 8.20
C LEU A 146 -4.06 4.62 9.21
N LEU A 147 -3.02 4.90 9.99
CA LEU A 147 -2.57 4.03 11.08
C LEU A 147 -3.62 3.87 12.18
N ALA A 148 -4.42 4.91 12.44
CA ALA A 148 -5.52 4.83 13.39
C ALA A 148 -6.76 4.15 12.76
N LEU A 149 -7.21 4.64 11.61
CA LEU A 149 -8.45 4.19 10.99
C LEU A 149 -8.37 2.79 10.39
N GLY A 150 -7.20 2.34 9.93
CA GLY A 150 -7.00 1.01 9.34
C GLY A 150 -7.36 -0.14 10.30
N PRO A 151 -6.67 -0.25 11.44
CA PRO A 151 -6.99 -1.26 12.46
C PRO A 151 -8.42 -1.10 13.00
N LEU A 152 -8.90 0.14 13.19
CA LEU A 152 -10.27 0.38 13.63
C LEU A 152 -11.29 -0.16 12.63
N ALA A 153 -11.10 0.10 11.33
CA ALA A 153 -11.97 -0.40 10.27
C ALA A 153 -11.91 -1.93 10.15
N ALA A 154 -10.73 -2.54 10.35
CA ALA A 154 -10.56 -3.99 10.33
C ALA A 154 -11.29 -4.66 11.51
N VAL A 155 -11.15 -4.12 12.72
CA VAL A 155 -11.86 -4.61 13.91
C VAL A 155 -13.36 -4.35 13.80
N TRP A 156 -13.77 -3.21 13.25
CA TRP A 156 -15.18 -2.88 13.03
C TRP A 156 -15.85 -3.93 12.14
N ASP A 157 -15.23 -4.28 11.01
CA ASP A 157 -15.75 -5.34 10.14
C ASP A 157 -15.87 -6.67 10.89
N TRP A 158 -14.81 -7.10 11.58
CA TRP A 158 -14.87 -8.37 12.33
C TRP A 158 -15.98 -8.40 13.39
N ARG A 159 -16.22 -7.28 14.08
CA ARG A 159 -17.20 -7.22 15.18
C ARG A 159 -18.63 -7.03 14.71
N THR A 160 -18.85 -6.40 13.56
CA THR A 160 -20.18 -5.98 13.10
C THR A 160 -20.62 -6.65 11.80
N GLY A 161 -19.69 -7.28 11.07
CA GLY A 161 -19.88 -7.79 9.72
C GLY A 161 -19.99 -6.68 8.66
N ASN A 162 -19.75 -5.42 9.02
CA ASN A 162 -19.80 -4.28 8.11
C ASN A 162 -18.39 -3.92 7.61
N MET A 163 -18.08 -4.31 6.37
CA MET A 163 -16.79 -4.05 5.74
C MET A 163 -16.69 -2.67 5.08
N THR A 164 -17.76 -1.87 5.07
CA THR A 164 -17.80 -0.57 4.37
C THR A 164 -16.65 0.36 4.78
N PRO A 165 -16.32 0.57 6.08
CA PRO A 165 -15.19 1.43 6.44
C PRO A 165 -13.86 0.95 5.87
N TRP A 166 -13.64 -0.37 5.87
CA TRP A 166 -12.43 -0.96 5.29
C TRP A 166 -12.40 -0.82 3.76
N ALA A 167 -13.52 -1.07 3.09
CA ALA A 167 -13.64 -0.92 1.64
C ALA A 167 -13.37 0.52 1.19
N VAL A 168 -13.92 1.51 1.90
CA VAL A 168 -13.67 2.93 1.64
C VAL A 168 -12.21 3.30 1.91
N LEU A 169 -11.59 2.78 2.98
CA LEU A 169 -10.17 3.01 3.24
C LEU A 169 -9.29 2.45 2.12
N GLN A 170 -9.54 1.23 1.68
CA GLN A 170 -8.77 0.56 0.64
C GLN A 170 -8.96 1.25 -0.73
N ALA A 171 -10.20 1.45 -1.18
CA ALA A 171 -10.49 2.08 -2.46
C ALA A 171 -10.17 3.58 -2.46
N GLY A 172 -10.47 4.27 -1.36
CA GLY A 172 -10.17 5.68 -1.15
C GLY A 172 -8.67 5.95 -1.11
N GLY A 173 -7.88 5.07 -0.49
CA GLY A 173 -6.41 5.15 -0.53
C GLY A 173 -5.86 5.04 -1.95
N ALA A 174 -6.38 4.11 -2.75
CA ALA A 174 -6.01 3.99 -4.17
C ALA A 174 -6.43 5.22 -4.98
N LEU A 175 -7.64 5.76 -4.75
CA LEU A 175 -8.11 7.00 -5.37
C LEU A 175 -7.21 8.18 -5.00
N LEU A 176 -6.82 8.33 -3.73
CA LEU A 176 -5.90 9.37 -3.29
C LEU A 176 -4.54 9.24 -3.99
N LEU A 177 -3.99 8.04 -4.13
CA LEU A 177 -2.76 7.82 -4.91
C LEU A 177 -2.92 8.25 -6.38
N ALA A 178 -4.08 7.99 -6.98
CA ALA A 178 -4.37 8.35 -8.38
C ALA A 178 -4.48 9.88 -8.54
N LEU A 179 -5.22 10.54 -7.64
CA LEU A 179 -5.35 12.00 -7.63
C LEU A 179 -4.01 12.69 -7.35
N LEU A 180 -3.20 12.13 -6.44
CA LEU A 180 -1.84 12.60 -6.20
C LEU A 180 -0.96 12.39 -7.44
N ALA A 181 -1.14 11.32 -8.22
CA ALA A 181 -0.39 11.11 -9.46
C ALA A 181 -0.57 12.25 -10.49
N LEU A 182 -1.71 12.94 -10.47
CA LEU A 182 -1.97 14.12 -11.31
C LEU A 182 -1.12 15.33 -10.90
N ARG A 183 -0.58 15.34 -9.69
CA ARG A 183 0.34 16.36 -9.21
C ARG A 183 1.77 15.90 -9.44
N ARG A 184 2.57 16.78 -10.05
CA ARG A 184 4.00 16.53 -10.23
C ARG A 184 4.65 16.39 -8.85
N PRO A 185 5.51 15.37 -8.64
CA PRO A 185 6.29 15.30 -7.42
C PRO A 185 7.17 16.54 -7.34
N HIS A 186 7.32 17.10 -6.14
CA HIS A 186 8.24 18.20 -5.85
C HIS A 186 9.68 17.66 -5.76
N SER A 187 10.06 16.79 -6.68
CA SER A 187 11.36 16.15 -6.76
C SER A 187 12.26 16.91 -7.73
N PRO A 188 13.53 17.14 -7.39
CA PRO A 188 14.50 17.78 -8.30
C PRO A 188 14.82 16.93 -9.55
N PHE A 189 14.20 15.75 -9.69
CA PHE A 189 14.46 14.78 -10.75
C PHE A 189 13.32 14.67 -11.79
N SER A 190 12.36 15.60 -11.79
CA SER A 190 11.31 15.64 -12.82
C SER A 190 11.84 16.24 -14.13
N PRO A 191 11.77 15.54 -15.28
CA PRO A 191 12.27 16.04 -16.57
C PRO A 191 11.48 17.24 -17.13
N PHE A 192 10.43 17.70 -16.44
CA PHE A 192 9.52 18.75 -16.90
C PHE A 192 9.50 20.00 -16.02
N SER A 193 10.51 20.21 -15.16
CA SER A 193 10.62 21.42 -14.31
C SER A 193 12.07 21.92 -14.25
N PRO A 194 12.41 23.03 -14.93
CA PRO A 194 13.70 23.71 -14.79
C PRO A 194 13.82 24.52 -13.49
N ASP A 195 12.72 24.76 -12.78
CA ASP A 195 12.72 25.65 -11.61
C ASP A 195 13.22 24.93 -10.35
N ALA A 196 14.44 25.31 -9.94
CA ALA A 196 15.24 24.82 -8.83
C ALA A 196 14.66 25.06 -7.41
N LYS A 197 13.34 25.21 -7.26
CA LYS A 197 12.65 25.23 -5.95
C LYS A 197 11.83 23.95 -5.72
N ALA A 198 12.36 22.81 -6.16
CA ALA A 198 11.90 21.50 -5.71
C ALA A 198 12.08 21.41 -4.17
N HIS A 199 11.19 20.69 -3.48
CA HIS A 199 11.45 20.36 -2.07
C HIS A 199 12.72 19.52 -2.05
N ALA A 200 13.82 20.06 -1.49
CA ALA A 200 15.02 19.29 -1.26
C ALA A 200 14.65 18.02 -0.47
N GLY A 201 14.80 16.84 -1.10
CA GLY A 201 14.58 15.55 -0.46
C GLY A 201 13.25 14.82 -0.69
N ALA A 202 12.45 15.18 -1.69
CA ALA A 202 11.36 14.32 -2.19
C ALA A 202 11.90 13.10 -2.96
N LEU A 203 11.25 11.93 -2.78
CA LEU A 203 11.71 10.66 -3.33
C LEU A 203 11.41 10.54 -4.84
N GLY A 204 10.24 11.00 -5.29
CA GLY A 204 9.85 10.99 -6.70
C GLY A 204 9.54 9.59 -7.24
N PHE A 205 8.89 8.74 -6.44
CA PHE A 205 8.47 7.41 -6.88
C PHE A 205 7.21 7.46 -7.78
N SER A 206 7.04 6.43 -8.61
CA SER A 206 5.90 6.33 -9.53
C SER A 206 4.66 5.79 -8.80
N THR A 207 3.72 6.68 -8.47
CA THR A 207 2.41 6.31 -7.89
C THR A 207 1.55 5.53 -8.88
N LEU A 208 1.64 5.85 -10.18
CA LEU A 208 0.98 5.06 -11.23
C LEU A 208 1.54 3.64 -11.32
N GLY A 209 2.85 3.47 -11.12
CA GLY A 209 3.46 2.14 -11.05
C GLY A 209 2.93 1.33 -9.87
N VAL A 210 2.79 1.96 -8.69
CA VAL A 210 2.18 1.32 -7.51
C VAL A 210 0.72 0.94 -7.81
N LEU A 211 -0.06 1.83 -8.41
CA LEU A 211 -1.46 1.58 -8.76
C LEU A 211 -1.63 0.48 -9.81
N GLY A 212 -0.81 0.44 -10.85
CA GLY A 212 -0.86 -0.59 -11.88
C GLY A 212 -0.56 -1.98 -11.30
N ILE A 213 0.43 -2.08 -10.42
CA ILE A 213 0.77 -3.32 -9.72
C ILE A 213 -0.35 -3.73 -8.74
N TYR A 214 -0.91 -2.77 -8.01
CA TYR A 214 -2.05 -3.01 -7.12
C TYR A 214 -3.29 -3.48 -7.90
N ALA A 215 -3.57 -2.88 -9.06
CA ALA A 215 -4.66 -3.29 -9.93
C ALA A 215 -4.46 -4.72 -10.45
N LEU A 216 -3.22 -5.10 -10.81
CA LEU A 216 -2.88 -6.48 -11.15
C LEU A 216 -3.13 -7.44 -9.98
N ALA A 217 -2.72 -7.07 -8.75
CA ALA A 217 -2.98 -7.89 -7.57
C ALA A 217 -4.49 -8.06 -7.32
N LYS A 218 -5.29 -7.02 -7.46
CA LYS A 218 -6.76 -7.11 -7.35
C LYS A 218 -7.38 -7.97 -8.45
N ALA A 219 -6.88 -7.89 -9.69
CA ALA A 219 -7.33 -8.74 -10.78
C ALA A 219 -7.05 -10.23 -10.51
N LEU A 220 -5.87 -10.55 -9.99
CA LEU A 220 -5.48 -11.90 -9.57
C LEU A 220 -6.34 -12.40 -8.41
N GLU A 221 -6.64 -11.55 -7.43
CA GLU A 221 -7.53 -11.86 -6.31
C GLU A 221 -8.96 -12.20 -6.78
N MET A 222 -9.53 -11.38 -7.67
CA MET A 222 -10.85 -11.65 -8.25
C MET A 222 -10.85 -12.90 -9.14
N GLY A 223 -9.72 -13.17 -9.78
CA GLY A 223 -9.51 -14.31 -10.66
C GLY A 223 -8.99 -15.57 -9.97
N ASP A 224 -9.10 -15.69 -8.64
CA ASP A 224 -8.43 -16.76 -7.87
C ASP A 224 -8.59 -18.16 -8.48
N HIS A 225 -9.84 -18.62 -8.59
CA HIS A 225 -10.21 -19.92 -9.16
C HIS A 225 -9.92 -20.02 -10.66
N ALA A 226 -10.15 -18.94 -11.41
CA ALA A 226 -9.93 -18.93 -12.85
C ALA A 226 -8.45 -19.11 -13.21
N VAL A 227 -7.57 -18.42 -12.47
CA VAL A 227 -6.11 -18.54 -12.60
C VAL A 227 -5.65 -19.93 -12.17
N PHE A 228 -6.17 -20.45 -11.05
CA PHE A 228 -5.82 -21.79 -10.58
C PHE A 228 -6.16 -22.85 -11.63
N HIS A 229 -7.35 -22.79 -12.22
CA HIS A 229 -7.77 -23.69 -13.29
C HIS A 229 -6.91 -23.51 -14.56
N ALA A 230 -6.67 -22.27 -14.99
CA ALA A 230 -5.86 -21.97 -16.18
C ALA A 230 -4.40 -22.43 -16.06
N LEU A 231 -3.86 -22.45 -14.84
CA LEU A 231 -2.51 -22.91 -14.54
C LEU A 231 -2.47 -24.39 -14.11
N HIS A 232 -3.49 -25.17 -14.44
CA HIS A 232 -3.57 -26.61 -14.14
C HIS A 232 -3.34 -26.96 -12.67
N GLY A 233 -3.84 -26.09 -11.78
CA GLY A 233 -3.70 -26.27 -10.34
C GLY A 233 -2.28 -26.05 -9.81
N VAL A 234 -1.36 -25.42 -10.55
CA VAL A 234 0.00 -25.17 -10.05
C VAL A 234 0.00 -24.09 -8.96
N ILE A 235 -0.59 -22.93 -9.23
CA ILE A 235 -0.67 -21.79 -8.31
C ILE A 235 -1.96 -21.00 -8.53
N SER A 236 -2.59 -20.55 -7.44
CA SER A 236 -3.86 -19.83 -7.51
C SER A 236 -3.68 -18.34 -7.81
N GLY A 237 -4.77 -17.68 -8.21
CA GLY A 237 -4.75 -16.22 -8.39
C GLY A 237 -4.51 -15.51 -7.06
N HIS A 238 -5.07 -16.00 -5.95
CA HIS A 238 -4.85 -15.43 -4.62
C HIS A 238 -3.38 -15.56 -4.19
N SER A 239 -2.74 -16.71 -4.41
CA SER A 239 -1.30 -16.86 -4.17
C SER A 239 -0.46 -15.89 -5.02
N LEU A 240 -0.78 -15.76 -6.31
CA LEU A 240 -0.09 -14.81 -7.20
C LEU A 240 -0.36 -13.34 -6.82
N LYS A 241 -1.51 -13.04 -6.21
CA LYS A 241 -1.83 -11.70 -5.72
C LYS A 241 -0.80 -11.22 -4.71
N HIS A 242 -0.32 -12.10 -3.82
CA HIS A 242 0.66 -11.73 -2.79
C HIS A 242 1.98 -11.33 -3.44
N VAL A 243 2.43 -12.11 -4.43
CA VAL A 243 3.64 -11.82 -5.21
C VAL A 243 3.50 -10.49 -5.95
N ALA A 244 2.36 -10.28 -6.63
CA ALA A 244 2.09 -9.03 -7.34
C ALA A 244 2.04 -7.83 -6.37
N ALA A 245 1.32 -7.94 -5.27
CA ALA A 245 1.21 -6.87 -4.28
C ALA A 245 2.56 -6.55 -3.61
N ALA A 246 3.41 -7.54 -3.35
CA ALA A 246 4.77 -7.32 -2.85
C ALA A 246 5.63 -6.54 -3.86
N ALA A 247 5.40 -6.73 -5.16
CA ALA A 247 6.09 -5.97 -6.21
C ALA A 247 5.74 -4.47 -6.20
N ALA A 248 4.70 -4.03 -5.48
CA ALA A 248 4.42 -2.60 -5.27
C ALA A 248 5.55 -1.87 -4.53
N ALA A 249 6.49 -2.60 -3.92
CA ALA A 249 7.74 -2.04 -3.41
C ALA A 249 8.68 -1.50 -4.50
N TRP A 250 8.60 -2.05 -5.72
CA TRP A 250 9.54 -1.78 -6.80
C TRP A 250 9.61 -0.29 -7.20
N PRO A 251 8.50 0.45 -7.42
CA PRO A 251 8.56 1.87 -7.73
C PRO A 251 9.29 2.72 -6.67
N VAL A 252 9.15 2.36 -5.39
CA VAL A 252 9.79 3.04 -4.25
C VAL A 252 11.27 2.68 -4.19
N LEU A 253 11.61 1.39 -4.31
CA LEU A 253 12.99 0.89 -4.38
C LEU A 253 13.76 1.50 -5.56
N ALA A 254 13.15 1.57 -6.74
CA ALA A 254 13.75 2.17 -7.92
C ALA A 254 14.05 3.66 -7.71
N ALA A 255 13.17 4.39 -7.02
CA ALA A 255 13.42 5.78 -6.65
C ALA A 255 14.56 5.93 -5.65
N LEU A 256 14.64 5.07 -4.62
CA LEU A 256 15.75 5.07 -3.67
C LEU A 256 17.10 4.78 -4.34
N LYS A 257 17.14 3.82 -5.27
CA LYS A 257 18.35 3.50 -6.04
C LYS A 257 18.83 4.67 -6.89
N ARG A 258 17.90 5.40 -7.53
CA ARG A 258 18.24 6.62 -8.31
C ARG A 258 18.84 7.72 -7.44
N LEU A 259 18.35 7.88 -6.21
CA LEU A 259 18.93 8.84 -5.25
C LEU A 259 20.34 8.45 -4.84
N HIS A 260 20.56 7.16 -4.52
CA HIS A 260 21.87 6.68 -4.07
C HIS A 260 22.95 6.78 -5.16
N GLY A 261 22.62 6.41 -6.41
CA GLY A 261 23.59 6.45 -7.52
C GLY A 261 24.13 7.84 -7.83
N ARG A 262 23.38 8.91 -7.52
CA ARG A 262 23.82 10.31 -7.70
C ARG A 262 24.62 10.86 -6.52
N SER A 263 24.47 10.32 -5.32
CA SER A 263 25.29 10.68 -4.16
C SER A 263 26.73 10.19 -4.27
N LEU A 264 27.04 9.27 -5.19
CA LEU A 264 28.38 8.73 -5.43
C LEU A 264 29.10 9.43 -6.59
N THR A 265 28.39 10.22 -7.40
CA THR A 265 28.93 10.95 -8.57
C THR A 265 29.24 12.42 -8.26
N HIS A 266 29.02 12.86 -7.03
CA HIS A 266 29.36 14.18 -6.48
C HIS A 266 30.32 13.99 -5.32
#